data_AF-A0A543J8Q1-F1
#
_entry.id   AF-A0A543J8Q1-F1
#
_cell.length_a   1.000
_cell.length_b   1.000
_cell.length_c   1.000
_cell.angle_alpha   90.00
_cell.angle_beta   90.00
_cell.angle_gamma   90.00
#
_symmetry.space_group_name_H-M   'P 1'
#
loop_
_entity.id
_entity.type
_entity.pdbx_description
1 polymer ?
#
loop_
_entity_poly.entity_id
_entity_poly.type
_entity_poly.pdbx_seq_one_letter_code
_entity_poly.pdbx_strand_id
1 'polypeptide(L)'
;MMSHVTTMVPVLELPVAHCPFWPAELGVRYLVVPRAPSAGQVGAAAWALVAWAATDDRGTVVATNAAEAVELCLASGEQGEFAAGGLRVGTGDLVLDPGCCFGLDEWRAWVDIAAGGTADLGHDPGLLVEHLGEVVRLTEVDDDDEPAGRVVELPRAELRELLHEVRSDLLGFLDALGEWARRTVPAQADRFVAAVDRRLAISPAF
;
A
#
# COMPACT_ATOMS: atom_id res chain seq x y z
N MET A 1 5.28 3.16 -32.45
CA MET A 1 4.50 2.69 -31.30
C MET A 1 4.80 3.67 -30.18
N MET A 2 3.84 4.50 -29.76
CA MET A 2 4.09 5.42 -28.64
C MET A 2 4.20 4.54 -27.39
N SER A 3 5.37 4.50 -26.75
CA SER A 3 5.52 3.86 -25.45
C SER A 3 4.68 4.66 -24.46
N HIS A 4 3.57 4.08 -24.01
CA HIS A 4 2.84 4.64 -22.88
C HIS A 4 3.75 4.54 -21.65
N VAL A 5 3.82 5.61 -20.86
CA VAL A 5 4.62 5.62 -19.64
C VAL A 5 3.96 4.67 -18.64
N THR A 6 4.67 3.63 -18.22
CA THR A 6 4.23 2.77 -17.12
C THR A 6 4.47 3.49 -15.80
N THR A 7 3.55 3.30 -14.86
CA THR A 7 3.65 3.80 -13.50
C THR A 7 3.40 2.66 -12.54
N MET A 8 4.06 2.73 -11.39
CA MET A 8 3.81 1.85 -10.25
C MET A 8 3.77 2.72 -9.02
N VAL A 9 2.64 2.71 -8.31
CA VAL A 9 2.43 3.58 -7.15
C VAL A 9 1.94 2.76 -5.96
N PRO A 10 2.43 3.04 -4.74
CA PRO A 10 1.90 2.42 -3.55
C PRO A 10 0.48 2.93 -3.28
N VAL A 11 -0.40 2.02 -2.89
CA VAL A 11 -1.77 2.32 -2.48
C VAL A 11 -2.09 1.65 -1.16
N LEU A 12 -2.93 2.31 -0.36
CA LEU A 12 -3.57 1.74 0.82
C LEU A 12 -5.06 1.57 0.56
N GLU A 13 -5.63 0.45 0.97
CA GLU A 13 -7.08 0.27 1.01
C GLU A 13 -7.66 1.13 2.13
N LEU A 14 -8.73 1.85 1.81
CA LEU A 14 -9.42 2.71 2.74
C LEU A 14 -10.48 1.89 3.51
N PRO A 15 -10.47 1.95 4.85
CA PRO A 15 -11.49 1.30 5.66
C PRO A 15 -12.89 1.84 5.32
N VAL A 16 -13.90 0.96 5.39
CA VAL A 16 -15.31 1.36 5.25
C VAL A 16 -15.72 2.35 6.34
N ALA A 17 -15.20 2.16 7.56
CA ALA A 17 -15.45 3.06 8.67
C ALA A 17 -14.74 4.41 8.45
N HIS A 18 -15.46 5.51 8.64
CA HIS A 18 -14.86 6.84 8.63
C HIS A 18 -14.00 7.07 9.88
N CYS A 19 -12.90 7.82 9.74
CA CYS A 19 -12.07 8.21 10.87
C CYS A 19 -12.80 9.24 11.75
N PRO A 20 -13.02 8.95 13.06
CA PRO A 20 -13.63 9.92 13.97
C PRO A 20 -12.60 10.80 14.70
N PHE A 21 -11.30 10.54 14.53
CA PHE A 21 -10.25 11.09 15.40
C PHE A 21 -9.49 12.27 14.82
N TRP A 22 -9.38 12.35 13.49
CA TRP A 22 -8.66 13.42 12.79
C TRP A 22 -9.23 13.62 11.38
N PRO A 23 -8.96 14.77 10.74
CA PRO A 23 -9.30 14.96 9.34
C PRO A 23 -8.60 13.95 8.45
N ALA A 24 -9.38 13.26 7.62
CA ALA A 24 -8.90 12.30 6.64
C ALA A 24 -9.61 12.56 5.30
N GLU A 25 -8.87 12.45 4.20
CA GLU A 25 -9.46 12.46 2.87
C GLU A 25 -10.40 11.25 2.70
N LEU A 26 -11.55 11.50 2.10
CA LEU A 26 -12.52 10.44 1.76
C LEU A 26 -12.20 9.90 0.37
N GLY A 27 -12.27 8.58 0.22
CA GLY A 27 -12.08 7.89 -1.05
C GLY A 27 -13.01 6.69 -1.15
N VAL A 28 -12.97 6.01 -2.30
CA VAL A 28 -13.92 4.93 -2.62
C VAL A 28 -13.37 3.53 -2.37
N ARG A 29 -12.06 3.31 -2.54
CA ARG A 29 -11.42 2.01 -2.22
C ARG A 29 -9.94 2.16 -1.89
N TYR A 30 -9.18 2.80 -2.79
CA TYR A 30 -7.73 2.93 -2.63
C TYR A 30 -7.31 4.40 -2.54
N LEU A 31 -6.41 4.67 -1.61
CA LEU A 31 -5.67 5.91 -1.49
C LEU A 31 -4.27 5.71 -2.10
N VAL A 32 -3.92 6.53 -3.10
CA VAL A 32 -2.52 6.60 -3.56
C VAL A 32 -1.66 7.25 -2.48
N VAL A 33 -0.49 6.69 -2.22
CA VAL A 33 0.50 7.18 -1.25
C VAL A 33 1.65 7.87 -2.00
N PRO A 34 1.52 9.16 -2.38
CA PRO A 34 2.57 9.84 -3.13
C PRO A 34 3.74 10.23 -2.22
N ARG A 35 4.87 10.59 -2.82
CA ARG A 35 6.05 11.16 -2.13
C ARG A 35 5.76 12.39 -1.28
N ALA A 36 4.85 13.24 -1.73
CA ALA A 36 4.51 14.49 -1.06
C ALA A 36 2.99 14.51 -0.79
N PRO A 37 2.52 13.68 0.16
CA PRO A 37 1.10 13.59 0.44
C PRO A 37 0.58 14.88 1.08
N SER A 38 -0.64 15.26 0.74
CA SER A 38 -1.35 16.33 1.42
C SER A 38 -1.65 15.94 2.87
N ALA A 39 -1.96 16.91 3.73
CA ALA A 39 -2.36 16.61 5.12
C ALA A 39 -3.58 15.68 5.20
N GLY A 40 -4.52 15.80 4.25
CA GLY A 40 -5.70 14.93 4.17
C GLY A 40 -5.33 13.49 3.77
N GLN A 41 -4.40 13.33 2.84
CA GLN A 41 -3.88 12.03 2.43
C GLN A 41 -3.11 11.36 3.57
N VAL A 42 -2.27 12.09 4.32
CA VAL A 42 -1.59 11.53 5.49
C VAL A 42 -2.60 11.09 6.56
N GLY A 43 -3.66 11.88 6.80
CA GLY A 43 -4.71 11.51 7.74
C GLY A 43 -5.49 10.25 7.31
N ALA A 44 -5.77 10.13 6.01
CA ALA A 44 -6.43 8.94 5.45
C ALA A 44 -5.53 7.70 5.52
N ALA A 45 -4.25 7.83 5.16
CA ALA A 45 -3.27 6.76 5.27
C ALA A 45 -3.07 6.32 6.73
N ALA A 46 -2.94 7.25 7.67
CA ALA A 46 -2.85 6.95 9.09
C ALA A 46 -4.10 6.21 9.59
N TRP A 47 -5.28 6.56 9.10
CA TRP A 47 -6.51 5.82 9.43
C TRP A 47 -6.52 4.43 8.81
N ALA A 48 -6.14 4.26 7.56
CA ALA A 48 -6.04 2.95 6.91
C ALA A 48 -5.12 1.99 7.68
N LEU A 49 -3.98 2.50 8.18
CA LEU A 49 -3.05 1.71 8.98
C LEU A 49 -3.61 1.34 10.37
N VAL A 50 -4.39 2.23 10.98
CA VAL A 50 -4.85 2.06 12.38
C VAL A 50 -6.21 1.37 12.49
N ALA A 51 -7.07 1.52 11.50
CA ALA A 51 -8.48 1.17 11.59
C ALA A 51 -8.70 -0.29 11.97
N TRP A 52 -7.96 -1.22 11.37
CA TRP A 52 -8.09 -2.65 11.66
C TRP A 52 -8.01 -2.96 13.16
N ALA A 53 -7.02 -2.38 13.86
CA ALA A 53 -6.87 -2.57 15.30
C ALA A 53 -7.85 -1.74 16.13
N ALA A 54 -8.38 -0.65 15.57
CA ALA A 54 -9.26 0.29 16.24
C ALA A 54 -10.76 0.03 15.98
N THR A 55 -11.11 -0.99 15.20
CA THR A 55 -12.48 -1.41 14.91
C THR A 55 -12.73 -2.86 15.31
N ASP A 56 -13.97 -3.19 15.68
CA ASP A 56 -14.41 -4.58 15.81
C ASP A 56 -14.72 -5.22 14.44
N ASP A 57 -15.03 -6.52 14.44
CA ASP A 57 -15.38 -7.30 13.23
C ASP A 57 -16.60 -6.75 12.47
N ARG A 58 -17.37 -5.84 13.08
CA ARG A 58 -18.51 -5.17 12.45
C ARG A 58 -18.14 -3.79 11.87
N GLY A 59 -16.87 -3.42 11.93
CA GLY A 59 -16.37 -2.11 11.52
C GLY A 59 -16.73 -0.98 12.50
N THR A 60 -17.12 -1.31 13.73
CA THR A 60 -17.44 -0.31 14.75
C THR A 60 -16.15 0.13 15.43
N VAL A 61 -15.89 1.43 15.46
CA VAL A 61 -14.72 1.99 16.16
C VAL A 61 -14.84 1.71 17.67
N VAL A 62 -13.86 0.97 18.21
CA VAL A 62 -13.79 0.61 19.64
C VAL A 62 -12.88 1.55 20.44
N ALA A 63 -11.94 2.22 19.77
CA ALA A 63 -11.09 3.22 20.41
C ALA A 63 -11.91 4.47 20.78
N THR A 64 -11.61 5.05 21.94
CA THR A 64 -12.30 6.25 22.43
C THR A 64 -11.65 7.56 21.98
N ASN A 65 -10.37 7.51 21.56
CA ASN A 65 -9.61 8.67 21.12
C ASN A 65 -8.44 8.27 20.21
N ALA A 66 -7.80 9.28 19.59
CA ALA A 66 -6.68 9.11 18.66
C ALA A 66 -5.49 8.33 19.24
N ALA A 67 -5.11 8.62 20.49
CA ALA A 67 -3.97 7.99 21.13
C ALA A 67 -4.25 6.51 21.41
N GLU A 68 -5.46 6.18 21.87
CA GLU A 68 -5.89 4.80 22.09
C GLU A 68 -5.93 4.01 20.77
N ALA A 69 -6.45 4.60 19.69
CA ALA A 69 -6.46 3.96 18.38
C ALA A 69 -5.05 3.58 17.92
N VAL A 70 -4.09 4.51 18.05
CA VAL A 70 -2.68 4.26 17.71
C VAL A 70 -2.02 3.26 18.66
N GLU A 71 -2.34 3.26 19.95
CA GLU A 71 -1.79 2.26 20.89
C GLU A 71 -2.33 0.86 20.63
N LEU A 72 -3.62 0.69 20.31
CA LEU A 72 -4.18 -0.60 19.88
C LEU A 72 -3.43 -1.11 18.66
N CYS A 73 -3.19 -0.23 17.69
CA CYS A 73 -2.38 -0.51 16.51
C CYS A 73 -0.97 -0.99 16.87
N LEU A 74 -0.28 -0.27 17.75
CA LEU A 74 1.06 -0.63 18.19
C LEU A 74 1.11 -1.95 18.96
N ALA A 75 0.03 -2.27 19.70
CA ALA A 75 -0.09 -3.49 20.49
C ALA A 75 -0.35 -4.75 19.63
N SER A 76 -0.97 -4.61 18.46
CA SER A 76 -1.19 -5.71 17.52
C SER A 76 0.10 -6.29 16.93
N GLY A 77 1.21 -5.54 16.97
CA GLY A 77 2.50 -6.00 16.47
C GLY A 77 2.48 -6.40 15.00
N GLU A 78 3.16 -7.50 14.65
CA GLU A 78 3.24 -8.02 13.27
C GLU A 78 2.07 -8.94 12.90
N GLN A 79 1.19 -9.28 13.84
CA GLN A 79 0.08 -10.22 13.60
C GLN A 79 -1.19 -9.56 13.04
N GLY A 80 -1.20 -8.23 12.90
CA GLY A 80 -2.33 -7.50 12.31
C GLY A 80 -2.18 -7.28 10.79
N GLU A 81 -3.31 -7.30 10.10
CA GLU A 81 -3.46 -6.79 8.72
C GLU A 81 -3.29 -5.27 8.73
N PHE A 82 -2.04 -4.83 8.69
CA PHE A 82 -1.69 -3.45 9.02
C PHE A 82 -1.69 -2.51 7.82
N ALA A 83 -1.70 -3.03 6.60
CA ALA A 83 -1.52 -2.23 5.40
C ALA A 83 -2.16 -2.86 4.14
N ALA A 84 -3.43 -3.25 4.23
CA ALA A 84 -4.20 -3.65 3.04
C ALA A 84 -4.05 -2.59 1.92
N GLY A 85 -3.97 -3.02 0.67
CA GLY A 85 -3.50 -2.18 -0.43
C GLY A 85 -2.51 -2.93 -1.31
N GLY A 86 -1.39 -2.30 -1.66
CA GLY A 86 -0.33 -2.94 -2.46
C GLY A 86 0.28 -1.96 -3.46
N LEU A 87 0.75 -2.49 -4.59
CA LEU A 87 1.27 -1.70 -5.71
C LEU A 87 0.26 -1.69 -6.85
N ARG A 88 -0.18 -0.49 -7.24
CA ARG A 88 -1.01 -0.28 -8.42
C ARG A 88 -0.12 -0.03 -9.62
N VAL A 89 -0.38 -0.73 -10.73
CA VAL A 89 0.36 -0.57 -11.98
C VAL A 89 -0.54 0.11 -13.02
N GLY A 90 -0.04 1.14 -13.69
CA GLY A 90 -0.79 1.85 -14.73
C GLY A 90 0.01 2.02 -16.01
N THR A 91 -0.64 1.90 -17.17
CA THR A 91 -0.05 2.23 -18.48
C THR A 91 -1.10 2.86 -19.39
N GLY A 92 -0.90 4.12 -19.79
CA GLY A 92 -1.95 4.89 -20.47
C GLY A 92 -3.22 5.00 -19.61
N ASP A 93 -4.36 4.55 -20.15
CA ASP A 93 -5.65 4.53 -19.43
C ASP A 93 -5.90 3.21 -18.67
N LEU A 94 -5.01 2.23 -18.80
CA LEU A 94 -5.11 0.94 -18.12
C LEU A 94 -4.56 1.02 -16.70
N VAL A 95 -5.32 0.51 -15.73
CA VAL A 95 -4.92 0.39 -14.33
C VAL A 95 -5.16 -1.04 -13.86
N LEU A 96 -4.14 -1.62 -13.24
CA LEU A 96 -4.16 -2.87 -12.51
C LEU A 96 -4.08 -2.55 -11.01
N ASP A 97 -5.14 -2.85 -10.29
CA ASP A 97 -5.19 -2.73 -8.83
C ASP A 97 -4.51 -3.93 -8.17
N PRO A 98 -3.96 -3.77 -6.95
CA PRO A 98 -3.49 -4.92 -6.18
C PRO A 98 -4.66 -5.81 -5.78
N GLY A 99 -4.37 -7.11 -5.67
CA GLY A 99 -5.31 -8.08 -5.12
C GLY A 99 -5.47 -7.93 -3.62
N CYS A 100 -6.58 -8.46 -3.10
CA CYS A 100 -6.75 -8.64 -1.67
C CYS A 100 -5.81 -9.74 -1.15
N CYS A 101 -5.49 -9.69 0.14
CA CYS A 101 -4.52 -10.56 0.82
C CYS A 101 -3.03 -10.35 0.45
N PHE A 102 -2.69 -9.44 -0.47
CA PHE A 102 -1.30 -9.03 -0.71
C PHE A 102 -1.14 -7.54 -0.41
N GLY A 103 -0.71 -7.23 0.81
CA GLY A 103 -0.73 -5.86 1.33
C GLY A 103 0.40 -4.97 0.81
N LEU A 104 0.31 -3.67 1.10
CA LEU A 104 1.40 -2.74 0.88
C LEU A 104 2.62 -3.09 1.74
N ASP A 105 2.47 -3.82 2.84
CA ASP A 105 3.56 -4.37 3.63
C ASP A 105 4.38 -5.45 2.90
N GLU A 106 3.84 -6.02 1.82
CA GLU A 106 4.47 -7.08 1.04
C GLU A 106 5.07 -6.57 -0.28
N TRP A 107 5.04 -5.25 -0.52
CA TRP A 107 5.50 -4.62 -1.76
C TRP A 107 6.93 -5.03 -2.19
N ARG A 108 7.78 -5.45 -1.26
CA ARG A 108 9.13 -5.94 -1.57
C ARG A 108 9.17 -7.27 -2.30
N ALA A 109 8.11 -8.09 -2.29
CA ALA A 109 8.07 -9.32 -3.10
C ALA A 109 8.18 -9.03 -4.61
N TRP A 110 7.85 -7.80 -5.03
CA TRP A 110 8.08 -7.34 -6.40
C TRP A 110 9.57 -7.26 -6.78
N VAL A 111 10.48 -7.15 -5.80
CA VAL A 111 11.93 -7.22 -6.05
C VAL A 111 12.32 -8.63 -6.55
N ASP A 112 11.71 -9.67 -5.99
CA ASP A 112 11.93 -11.05 -6.44
C ASP A 112 11.36 -11.25 -7.85
N ILE A 113 10.19 -10.67 -8.14
CA ILE A 113 9.64 -10.64 -9.52
C ILE A 113 10.65 -9.95 -10.45
N ALA A 114 11.19 -8.78 -10.08
CA ALA A 114 12.17 -8.09 -10.91
C ALA A 114 13.48 -8.90 -11.13
N ALA A 115 13.78 -9.85 -10.24
CA ALA A 115 14.89 -10.79 -10.35
C ALA A 115 14.57 -12.07 -11.15
N GLY A 116 13.34 -12.24 -11.62
CA GLY A 116 12.89 -13.43 -12.37
C GLY A 116 12.18 -14.49 -11.52
N GLY A 117 11.87 -14.18 -10.26
CA GLY A 117 11.07 -15.02 -9.37
C GLY A 117 9.57 -14.83 -9.55
N THR A 118 8.80 -15.47 -8.69
CA THR A 118 7.33 -15.41 -8.66
C THR A 118 6.85 -14.98 -7.28
N ALA A 119 5.76 -14.24 -7.21
CA ALA A 119 5.04 -13.97 -5.98
C ALA A 119 3.54 -14.16 -6.22
N ASP A 120 2.83 -14.62 -5.20
CA ASP A 120 1.38 -14.54 -5.14
C ASP A 120 1.02 -13.08 -4.85
N LEU A 121 0.27 -12.44 -5.75
CA LEU A 121 -0.08 -11.02 -5.68
C LEU A 121 -1.52 -10.80 -5.23
N GLY A 122 -2.10 -11.80 -4.55
CA GLY A 122 -3.44 -11.74 -4.00
C GLY A 122 -4.52 -12.14 -5.00
N HIS A 123 -5.77 -12.08 -4.56
CA HIS A 123 -6.96 -12.44 -5.34
C HIS A 123 -7.99 -11.29 -5.38
N ASP A 124 -9.04 -11.38 -6.20
CA ASP A 124 -10.17 -10.42 -6.20
C ASP A 124 -9.83 -8.89 -6.36
N PRO A 125 -9.26 -8.44 -7.50
CA PRO A 125 -8.73 -9.25 -8.60
C PRO A 125 -7.30 -9.71 -8.31
N GLY A 126 -6.91 -10.88 -8.82
CA GLY A 126 -5.52 -11.32 -8.75
C GLY A 126 -4.65 -10.76 -9.86
N LEU A 127 -3.34 -10.90 -9.71
CA LEU A 127 -2.36 -10.61 -10.76
C LEU A 127 -1.48 -11.83 -11.03
N LEU A 128 -1.64 -12.40 -12.22
CA LEU A 128 -0.74 -13.42 -12.74
C LEU A 128 0.53 -12.75 -13.31
N VAL A 129 1.69 -13.24 -12.86
CA VAL A 129 3.00 -12.77 -13.31
C VAL A 129 3.64 -13.81 -14.22
N GLU A 130 3.95 -13.42 -15.46
CA GLU A 130 4.65 -14.26 -16.42
C GLU A 130 5.99 -13.62 -16.86
N HIS A 131 7.04 -14.43 -16.95
CA HIS A 131 8.36 -14.00 -17.43
C HIS A 131 8.56 -14.40 -18.89
N LEU A 132 8.57 -13.41 -19.78
CA LEU A 132 8.73 -13.56 -21.23
C LEU A 132 10.11 -13.06 -21.66
N GLY A 133 11.15 -13.73 -21.18
CA GLY A 133 12.54 -13.30 -21.37
C GLY A 133 12.85 -12.07 -20.52
N GLU A 134 13.12 -10.92 -21.15
CA GLU A 134 13.39 -9.65 -20.46
C GLU A 134 12.13 -8.85 -20.11
N VAL A 135 10.95 -9.37 -20.46
CA VAL A 135 9.64 -8.73 -20.21
C VAL A 135 8.91 -9.47 -19.11
N VAL A 136 8.32 -8.72 -18.19
CA VAL A 136 7.31 -9.20 -17.24
C VAL A 136 5.95 -8.86 -17.82
N ARG A 137 5.07 -9.85 -17.91
CA ARG A 137 3.66 -9.65 -18.21
C ARG A 137 2.87 -9.81 -16.92
N LEU A 138 2.03 -8.82 -16.65
CA LEU A 138 1.05 -8.81 -15.58
C LEU A 138 -0.33 -8.96 -16.23
N THR A 139 -1.03 -10.02 -15.87
CA THR A 139 -2.39 -10.31 -16.35
C THR A 139 -3.32 -10.28 -15.16
N GLU A 140 -4.36 -9.45 -15.23
CA GLU A 140 -5.42 -9.51 -14.23
C GLU A 140 -6.18 -10.83 -14.35
N VAL A 141 -6.41 -11.48 -13.22
CA VAL A 141 -7.18 -12.73 -13.12
C VAL A 141 -8.35 -12.56 -12.17
N ASP A 142 -9.40 -13.34 -12.39
CA ASP A 142 -10.52 -13.46 -11.46
C ASP A 142 -10.23 -14.49 -10.35
N ASP A 143 -11.23 -14.79 -9.53
CA ASP A 143 -11.13 -15.74 -8.40
C ASP A 143 -10.81 -17.18 -8.79
N ASP A 144 -11.08 -17.55 -10.04
CA ASP A 144 -10.79 -18.88 -10.56
C ASP A 144 -9.41 -18.92 -11.26
N ASP A 145 -8.58 -17.88 -11.06
CA ASP A 145 -7.30 -17.63 -11.74
C ASP A 145 -7.43 -17.51 -13.28
N GLU A 146 -8.63 -17.24 -13.79
CA GLU A 146 -8.87 -17.09 -15.22
C GLU A 146 -8.55 -15.66 -15.68
N PRO A 147 -7.88 -15.47 -16.84
CA PRO A 147 -7.55 -14.13 -17.33
C PRO A 147 -8.78 -13.24 -17.54
N ALA A 148 -8.86 -12.14 -16.78
CA ALA A 148 -9.91 -11.13 -16.87
C ALA A 148 -9.69 -10.10 -18.01
N GLY A 149 -8.64 -10.30 -18.82
CA GLY A 149 -8.41 -9.61 -20.09
C GLY A 149 -7.60 -8.31 -20.01
N ARG A 150 -7.30 -7.79 -18.82
CA ARG A 150 -6.39 -6.64 -18.64
C ARG A 150 -4.94 -7.12 -18.54
N VAL A 151 -4.07 -6.61 -19.41
CA VAL A 151 -2.66 -7.03 -19.50
C VAL A 151 -1.74 -5.81 -19.57
N VAL A 152 -0.69 -5.82 -18.75
CA VAL A 152 0.44 -4.88 -18.81
C VAL A 152 1.72 -5.65 -19.07
N GLU A 153 2.50 -5.22 -20.05
CA GLU A 153 3.84 -5.76 -20.31
C GLU A 153 4.87 -4.66 -20.05
N LEU A 154 5.90 -4.98 -19.29
CA LEU A 154 6.99 -4.05 -18.99
C LEU A 154 8.34 -4.76 -18.98
N PRO A 155 9.42 -4.10 -19.42
CA PRO A 155 10.78 -4.61 -19.24
C PRO A 155 11.12 -4.84 -17.76
N ARG A 156 11.84 -5.92 -17.45
CA ARG A 156 12.35 -6.19 -16.08
C ARG A 156 13.21 -5.07 -15.52
N ALA A 157 13.97 -4.41 -16.38
CA ALA A 157 14.78 -3.26 -16.00
C ALA A 157 13.91 -2.07 -15.55
N GLU A 158 12.80 -1.81 -16.26
CA GLU A 158 11.84 -0.76 -15.91
C GLU A 158 11.14 -1.06 -14.58
N LEU A 159 10.81 -2.33 -14.32
CA LEU A 159 10.24 -2.73 -13.03
C LEU A 159 11.15 -2.38 -11.84
N ARG A 160 12.47 -2.54 -11.98
CA ARG A 160 13.42 -2.14 -10.93
C ARG A 160 13.41 -0.63 -10.68
N GLU A 161 13.38 0.17 -11.74
CA GLU A 161 13.30 1.62 -11.64
C GLU A 161 12.00 2.07 -10.98
N LEU A 162 10.87 1.46 -11.38
CA LEU A 162 9.57 1.69 -10.77
C LEU A 162 9.56 1.36 -9.26
N LEU A 163 10.21 0.28 -8.83
CA LEU A 163 10.34 -0.05 -7.40
C LEU A 163 11.19 0.96 -6.62
N HIS A 164 12.22 1.55 -7.25
CA HIS A 164 12.97 2.64 -6.65
C HIS A 164 12.11 3.90 -6.46
N GLU A 165 11.22 4.21 -7.41
CA GLU A 165 10.26 5.30 -7.27
C GLU A 165 9.23 5.00 -6.17
N VAL A 166 8.69 3.77 -6.11
CA VAL A 166 7.80 3.33 -5.01
C VAL A 166 8.44 3.55 -3.64
N ARG A 167 9.69 3.12 -3.44
CA ARG A 167 10.38 3.35 -2.15
C ARG A 167 10.58 4.84 -1.87
N SER A 168 10.88 5.63 -2.90
CA SER A 168 11.02 7.08 -2.75
C SER A 168 9.71 7.73 -2.33
N ASP A 169 8.58 7.23 -2.84
CA ASP A 169 7.25 7.68 -2.46
C ASP A 169 6.93 7.29 -1.01
N LEU A 170 7.23 6.05 -0.61
CA LEU A 170 7.05 5.56 0.76
C LEU A 170 7.94 6.31 1.78
N LEU A 171 9.17 6.67 1.40
CA LEU A 171 10.05 7.49 2.24
C LEU A 171 9.47 8.88 2.47
N GLY A 172 9.01 9.54 1.40
CA GLY A 172 8.37 10.85 1.51
C GLY A 172 7.07 10.81 2.33
N PHE A 173 6.29 9.74 2.19
CA PHE A 173 5.14 9.48 3.05
C PHE A 173 5.54 9.31 4.53
N LEU A 174 6.60 8.53 4.82
CA LEU A 174 7.05 8.29 6.20
C LEU A 174 7.47 9.59 6.90
N ASP A 175 8.16 10.48 6.18
CA ASP A 175 8.51 11.81 6.69
C ASP A 175 7.27 12.65 7.02
N ALA A 176 6.30 12.69 6.10
CA ALA A 176 5.04 13.42 6.28
C ALA A 176 4.19 12.82 7.42
N LEU A 177 4.18 11.49 7.56
CA LEU A 177 3.54 10.77 8.65
C LEU A 177 4.17 11.16 10.00
N GLY A 178 5.49 11.29 10.07
CA GLY A 178 6.16 11.70 11.30
C GLY A 178 5.82 13.13 11.73
N GLU A 179 5.72 14.06 10.77
CA GLU A 179 5.23 15.40 11.07
C GLU A 179 3.77 15.41 11.55
N TRP A 180 2.92 14.62 10.90
CA TRP A 180 1.53 14.47 11.30
C TRP A 180 1.41 13.86 12.70
N ALA A 181 2.16 12.80 12.99
CA ALA A 181 2.06 12.08 14.25
C ALA A 181 2.49 12.95 15.43
N ARG A 182 3.54 13.78 15.26
CA ARG A 182 3.96 14.76 16.28
C ARG A 182 2.89 15.80 16.60
N ARG A 183 1.97 16.09 15.67
CA ARG A 183 0.87 17.04 15.89
C ARG A 183 -0.38 16.35 16.45
N THR A 184 -0.70 15.15 15.97
CA THR A 184 -1.98 14.48 16.28
C THR A 184 -1.88 13.55 17.50
N VAL A 185 -0.78 12.81 17.62
CA VAL A 185 -0.54 11.79 18.66
C VAL A 185 0.89 11.91 19.21
N PRO A 186 1.26 13.07 19.80
CA PRO A 186 2.66 13.39 20.14
C PRO A 186 3.34 12.36 21.06
N ALA A 187 2.59 11.72 21.96
CA ALA A 187 3.14 10.71 22.86
C ALA A 187 3.49 9.39 22.16
N GLN A 188 2.84 9.09 21.03
CA GLN A 188 3.02 7.87 20.23
C GLN A 188 3.90 8.09 19.00
N ALA A 189 4.18 9.34 18.63
CA ALA A 189 4.68 9.72 17.31
C ALA A 189 5.87 8.86 16.84
N ASP A 190 6.95 8.81 17.62
CA ASP A 190 8.16 8.09 17.25
C ASP A 190 7.92 6.56 17.17
N ARG A 191 7.13 6.02 18.09
CA ARG A 191 6.79 4.58 18.09
C ARG A 191 5.92 4.22 16.89
N PHE A 192 4.96 5.06 16.53
CA PHE A 192 4.07 4.85 15.41
C PHE A 192 4.82 4.89 14.08
N VAL A 193 5.64 5.92 13.85
CA VAL A 193 6.48 6.03 12.65
C VAL A 193 7.44 4.85 12.54
N ALA A 194 8.11 4.47 13.63
CA ALA A 194 9.02 3.33 13.63
C ALA A 194 8.30 1.99 13.40
N ALA A 195 7.05 1.85 13.84
CA ALA A 195 6.24 0.67 13.55
C ALA A 195 5.87 0.59 12.07
N VAL A 196 5.45 1.70 11.47
CA VAL A 196 5.12 1.77 10.03
C VAL A 196 6.36 1.51 9.18
N ASP A 197 7.50 2.16 9.46
CA ASP A 197 8.75 1.96 8.74
C ASP A 197 9.20 0.50 8.76
N ARG A 198 9.16 -0.13 9.95
CA ARG A 198 9.53 -1.53 10.12
C ARG A 198 8.57 -2.46 9.38
N ARG A 199 7.25 -2.24 9.53
CA ARG A 199 6.22 -3.12 8.95
C ARG A 199 6.23 -3.08 7.43
N LEU A 200 6.35 -1.88 6.86
CA LEU A 200 6.46 -1.68 5.41
C LEU A 200 7.90 -1.83 4.90
N ALA A 201 8.87 -2.13 5.78
CA ALA A 201 10.29 -2.23 5.44
C ALA A 201 10.78 -1.10 4.52
N ILE A 202 10.47 0.17 4.82
CA ILE A 202 10.73 1.30 3.91
C ILE A 202 12.22 1.69 3.90
N SER A 203 12.75 2.01 5.07
CA SER A 203 14.10 2.52 5.25
C SER A 203 15.23 1.53 4.90
N PRO A 204 15.10 0.20 5.14
CA PRO A 204 16.11 -0.76 4.68
C PRO A 204 16.46 -0.59 3.20
N ALA A 205 17.73 -0.79 2.85
CA ALA A 205 18.17 -0.72 1.45
C ALA A 205 17.54 -1.84 0.60
N PHE A 206 17.58 -1.65 -0.71
CA PHE A 206 17.29 -2.68 -1.71
C PHE A 206 18.51 -3.56 -1.97
#